data_AF-A0A1G2YVY4-F1
#
_entry.id   AF-A0A1G2YVY4-F1
#
_cell.length_a   1.000
_cell.length_b   1.000
_cell.length_c   1.000
_cell.angle_alpha   90.00
_cell.angle_beta   90.00
_cell.angle_gamma   90.00
#
_symmetry.space_group_name_H-M   'P 1'
#
loop_
_entity.id
_entity.type
_entity.pdbx_description
1 polymer ?
#
loop_
_entity_poly.entity_id
_entity_poly.type
_entity_poly.pdbx_seq_one_letter_code
_entity_poly.pdbx_strand_id
1 'polypeptide(L)'
;MANEIYVNYASGNTLYAVVRNGAGNVWYIAGQVFEVWGTGGRSADNYDISLTDKSGSLYVGSFDTNIQAGRYFIQIFLQAGANPADSDTFIAGEEIIWSGTGAVTAVKLLANKAVQSKPSGQIKYYDDDGQTVLLTHTPTDAAEAITRTPG
;
A
#
# COMPACT_ATOMS: atom_id res chain seq x y z
N MET A 1 4.84 -12.72 -4.42
CA MET A 1 3.80 -11.85 -3.84
C MET A 1 3.32 -12.50 -2.56
N ALA A 2 3.11 -11.70 -1.50
CA ALA A 2 3.11 -12.18 -0.11
C ALA A 2 1.73 -12.14 0.58
N ASN A 3 0.63 -12.04 -0.19
CA ASN A 3 -0.74 -12.03 0.35
C ASN A 3 -1.00 -10.84 1.29
N GLU A 4 -0.76 -9.62 0.81
CA GLU A 4 -0.81 -8.40 1.61
C GLU A 4 -2.23 -7.90 1.86
N ILE A 5 -3.22 -8.46 1.15
CA ILE A 5 -4.64 -8.25 1.38
C ILE A 5 -5.21 -9.50 2.03
N TYR A 6 -5.88 -9.38 3.17
CA TYR A 6 -6.57 -10.50 3.80
C TYR A 6 -7.88 -10.06 4.47
N VAL A 7 -8.84 -10.98 4.52
CA VAL A 7 -10.09 -10.77 5.25
C VAL A 7 -10.63 -12.09 5.76
N ASN A 8 -11.29 -12.05 6.91
CA ASN A 8 -12.05 -13.18 7.40
C ASN A 8 -13.50 -13.09 6.94
N TYR A 9 -13.98 -14.10 6.21
CA TYR A 9 -15.36 -14.20 5.74
C TYR A 9 -15.74 -15.66 5.54
N ALA A 10 -17.04 -15.99 5.58
CA ALA A 10 -17.49 -17.37 5.41
C ALA A 10 -16.97 -17.95 4.08
N SER A 11 -16.30 -19.11 4.14
CA SER A 11 -15.76 -19.80 2.97
C SER A 11 -16.84 -20.18 1.96
N GLY A 12 -16.44 -20.38 0.70
CA GLY A 12 -17.33 -20.72 -0.41
C GLY A 12 -18.00 -19.52 -1.10
N ASN A 13 -17.69 -18.30 -0.66
CA ASN A 13 -18.08 -17.07 -1.33
C ASN A 13 -17.01 -16.59 -2.32
N THR A 14 -17.39 -15.69 -3.23
CA THR A 14 -16.44 -15.00 -4.12
C THR A 14 -16.27 -13.57 -3.64
N LEU A 15 -15.05 -13.18 -3.32
CA LEU A 15 -14.70 -11.84 -2.85
C LEU A 15 -13.66 -11.19 -3.75
N TYR A 16 -13.70 -9.88 -3.83
CA TYR A 16 -12.67 -9.08 -4.47
C TYR A 16 -12.37 -7.83 -3.65
N ALA A 17 -11.19 -7.27 -3.87
CA ALA A 17 -10.77 -6.01 -3.31
C ALA A 17 -10.66 -4.93 -4.40
N VAL A 18 -10.81 -3.67 -4.01
CA VAL A 18 -10.42 -2.51 -4.80
C VAL A 18 -9.50 -1.64 -3.95
N VAL A 19 -8.57 -0.93 -4.58
CA VAL A 19 -7.58 -0.09 -3.89
C VAL A 19 -7.86 1.37 -4.20
N ARG A 20 -7.89 2.21 -3.17
CA ARG A 20 -8.02 3.67 -3.29
C ARG A 20 -6.80 4.41 -2.74
N ASN A 21 -6.44 5.50 -3.40
CA ASN A 21 -5.43 6.42 -2.90
C ASN A 21 -6.04 7.46 -1.94
N GLY A 22 -5.18 8.33 -1.37
CA GLY A 22 -5.62 9.39 -0.45
C GLY A 22 -6.56 10.44 -1.05
N ALA A 23 -6.69 10.51 -2.38
CA ALA A 23 -7.66 11.37 -3.06
C ALA A 23 -9.03 10.67 -3.29
N GLY A 24 -9.16 9.39 -2.92
CA GLY A 24 -10.37 8.60 -3.17
C GLY A 24 -10.45 7.98 -4.57
N ASN A 25 -9.46 8.19 -5.44
CA ASN A 25 -9.37 7.56 -6.75
C ASN A 25 -9.09 6.06 -6.61
N VAL A 26 -9.64 5.26 -7.51
CA VAL A 26 -9.50 3.80 -7.53
C VAL A 26 -8.41 3.35 -8.50
N TRP A 27 -7.70 2.28 -8.15
CA TRP A 27 -6.68 1.66 -8.99
C TRP A 27 -7.30 0.92 -10.16
N TYR A 28 -7.04 1.39 -11.38
CA TYR A 28 -7.36 0.67 -12.61
C TYR A 28 -6.22 -0.27 -12.98
N ILE A 29 -6.44 -1.57 -12.84
CA ILE A 29 -5.39 -2.59 -12.96
C ILE A 29 -4.80 -2.63 -14.36
N ALA A 30 -5.65 -2.71 -15.40
CA ALA A 30 -5.17 -2.87 -16.78
C ALA A 30 -4.47 -1.59 -17.29
N GLY A 31 -4.87 -0.41 -16.82
CA GLY A 31 -4.25 0.86 -17.19
C GLY A 31 -3.15 1.32 -16.24
N GLN A 32 -2.96 0.62 -15.11
CA GLN A 32 -1.98 0.93 -14.07
C GLN A 32 -2.00 2.40 -13.62
N VAL A 33 -3.19 2.92 -13.35
CA VAL A 33 -3.40 4.31 -12.98
C VAL A 33 -4.49 4.45 -11.92
N PHE A 34 -4.33 5.42 -11.02
CA PHE A 34 -5.42 5.85 -10.16
C PHE A 34 -6.32 6.84 -10.88
N GLU A 35 -7.62 6.54 -10.92
CA GLU A 35 -8.61 7.35 -11.61
C GLU A 35 -9.92 7.46 -10.81
N VAL A 36 -10.81 8.35 -11.24
CA VAL A 36 -12.16 8.45 -10.65
C VAL A 36 -12.93 7.18 -11.01
N TRP A 37 -13.68 6.62 -10.06
CA TRP A 37 -14.55 5.47 -10.30
C TRP A 37 -15.52 5.76 -11.46
N GLY A 38 -15.65 4.82 -12.40
CA GLY A 38 -16.53 5.00 -13.56
C GLY A 38 -15.86 5.66 -14.76
N THR A 39 -14.58 6.04 -14.67
CA THR A 39 -13.85 6.65 -15.79
C THR A 39 -13.90 5.72 -17.00
N GLY A 40 -14.31 6.25 -18.16
CA GLY A 40 -14.42 5.47 -19.39
C GLY A 40 -15.54 4.41 -19.38
N GLY A 41 -16.52 4.50 -18.48
CA GLY A 41 -17.59 3.52 -18.35
C GLY A 41 -17.17 2.23 -17.64
N ARG A 42 -16.05 2.25 -16.93
CA ARG A 42 -15.54 1.13 -16.15
C ARG A 42 -16.39 0.86 -14.91
N SER A 43 -16.49 -0.39 -14.52
CA SER A 43 -17.19 -0.84 -13.32
C SER A 43 -16.23 -1.52 -12.35
N ALA A 44 -16.77 -2.06 -11.25
CA ALA A 44 -16.03 -2.88 -10.31
C ALA A 44 -15.14 -3.95 -10.99
N ASP A 45 -15.62 -4.59 -12.06
CA ASP A 45 -14.90 -5.62 -12.87
C ASP A 45 -13.63 -5.12 -13.56
N ASN A 46 -13.36 -3.82 -13.54
CA ASN A 46 -12.13 -3.25 -14.07
C ASN A 46 -11.14 -2.88 -12.96
N TYR A 47 -11.62 -2.81 -11.73
CA TYR A 47 -10.88 -2.38 -10.55
C TYR A 47 -10.60 -3.53 -9.59
N ASP A 48 -11.16 -4.71 -9.84
CA ASP A 48 -11.18 -5.82 -8.91
C ASP A 48 -9.85 -6.58 -8.83
N ILE A 49 -9.41 -6.80 -7.60
CA ILE A 49 -8.34 -7.73 -7.25
C ILE A 49 -9.02 -8.94 -6.62
N SER A 50 -9.12 -10.03 -7.37
CA SER A 50 -9.80 -11.24 -6.89
C SER A 50 -9.10 -11.81 -5.65
N LEU A 51 -9.88 -12.20 -4.64
CA LEU A 51 -9.37 -12.85 -3.43
C LEU A 51 -9.54 -14.37 -3.51
N THR A 52 -8.52 -15.09 -3.07
CA THR A 52 -8.52 -16.55 -3.00
C THR A 52 -8.95 -17.03 -1.63
N ASP A 53 -9.99 -17.87 -1.56
CA ASP A 53 -10.37 -18.61 -0.36
C ASP A 53 -9.28 -19.62 0.01
N LYS A 54 -8.69 -19.48 1.20
CA LYS A 54 -7.70 -20.40 1.78
C LYS A 54 -8.32 -21.40 2.74
N SER A 55 -9.65 -21.52 2.73
CA SER A 55 -10.45 -22.25 3.71
C SER A 55 -10.32 -21.67 5.13
N GLY A 56 -11.12 -22.19 6.07
CA GLY A 56 -11.11 -21.68 7.45
C GLY A 56 -11.56 -20.23 7.56
N SER A 57 -12.39 -19.78 6.62
CA SER A 57 -12.89 -18.41 6.52
C SER A 57 -11.81 -17.36 6.21
N LEU A 58 -10.66 -17.72 5.64
CA LEU A 58 -9.60 -16.77 5.28
C LEU A 58 -9.56 -16.55 3.77
N TYR A 59 -9.67 -15.30 3.34
CA TYR A 59 -9.45 -14.89 1.96
C TYR A 59 -8.18 -14.06 1.86
N VAL A 60 -7.40 -14.29 0.80
CA VAL A 60 -6.15 -13.56 0.56
C VAL A 60 -6.02 -13.06 -0.87
N GLY A 61 -5.43 -11.89 -1.03
CA GLY A 61 -5.10 -11.27 -2.32
C GLY A 61 -3.72 -10.63 -2.27
N SER A 62 -3.15 -10.37 -3.44
CA SER A 62 -1.87 -9.67 -3.56
C SER A 62 -2.08 -8.22 -3.94
N PHE A 63 -1.34 -7.32 -3.31
CA PHE A 63 -1.34 -5.91 -3.71
C PHE A 63 -0.57 -5.76 -5.03
N ASP A 64 -1.05 -4.90 -5.93
CA ASP A 64 -0.43 -4.72 -7.25
C ASP A 64 0.93 -4.02 -7.12
N THR A 65 1.99 -4.65 -7.62
CA THR A 65 3.37 -4.14 -7.54
C THR A 65 3.62 -2.92 -8.42
N ASN A 66 2.71 -2.58 -9.32
CA ASN A 66 2.80 -1.35 -10.11
C ASN A 66 2.31 -0.12 -9.33
N ILE A 67 1.67 -0.33 -8.17
CA ILE A 67 1.30 0.76 -7.27
C ILE A 67 2.57 1.26 -6.57
N GLN A 68 2.83 2.56 -6.71
CA GLN A 68 3.97 3.22 -6.08
C GLN A 68 3.87 3.21 -4.55
N ALA A 69 4.99 3.46 -3.86
CA ALA A 69 4.99 3.57 -2.41
C ALA A 69 4.04 4.69 -1.93
N GLY A 70 3.26 4.41 -0.88
CA GLY A 70 2.25 5.35 -0.40
C GLY A 70 1.28 4.74 0.62
N ARG A 71 0.30 5.53 1.04
CA ARG A 71 -0.80 5.10 1.89
C ARG A 71 -2.05 4.90 1.03
N TYR A 72 -2.72 3.76 1.24
CA TYR A 72 -3.89 3.36 0.46
C TYR A 72 -4.98 2.77 1.35
N PHE A 73 -6.21 2.79 0.85
CA PHE A 73 -7.37 2.14 1.45
C PHE A 73 -7.81 0.98 0.58
N ILE A 74 -7.86 -0.21 1.16
CA ILE A 74 -8.38 -1.41 0.53
C ILE A 74 -9.85 -1.52 0.94
N GLN A 75 -10.72 -1.77 -0.03
CA GLN A 75 -12.14 -2.05 0.21
C GLN A 75 -12.49 -3.41 -0.37
N ILE A 76 -13.20 -4.23 0.39
CA ILE A 76 -13.50 -5.61 0.04
C ILE A 76 -15.00 -5.80 -0.12
N PHE A 77 -15.38 -6.49 -1.18
CA PHE A 77 -16.76 -6.68 -1.60
C PHE A 77 -17.09 -8.16 -1.78
N LEU A 78 -18.34 -8.51 -1.47
CA LEU A 78 -18.95 -9.80 -1.79
C LEU A 78 -19.58 -9.73 -3.17
N GLN A 79 -19.08 -10.54 -4.08
CA GLN A 79 -19.58 -10.65 -5.44
C GLN A 79 -20.87 -11.47 -5.47
N ALA A 80 -21.97 -10.87 -5.92
CA ALA A 80 -23.26 -11.54 -6.00
C ALA A 80 -23.49 -12.30 -7.33
N GLY A 81 -22.81 -11.87 -8.40
CA GLY A 81 -23.00 -12.36 -9.76
C GLY A 81 -21.78 -13.09 -10.34
N ALA A 82 -21.79 -13.31 -11.66
CA ALA A 82 -20.68 -13.95 -12.37
C ALA A 82 -19.43 -13.07 -12.44
N ASN A 83 -19.61 -11.75 -12.46
CA ASN A 83 -18.54 -10.74 -12.47
C ASN A 83 -18.76 -9.74 -11.34
N PRO A 84 -17.70 -9.10 -10.82
CA PRO A 84 -17.81 -7.93 -9.95
C PRO A 84 -18.72 -6.83 -10.52
N ALA A 85 -19.56 -6.27 -9.67
CA ALA A 85 -20.54 -5.24 -10.03
C ALA A 85 -20.61 -4.13 -8.98
N ASP A 86 -20.95 -2.93 -9.42
CA ASP A 86 -21.07 -1.74 -8.55
C ASP A 86 -22.17 -1.88 -7.48
N SER A 87 -23.08 -2.84 -7.66
CA SER A 87 -24.13 -3.20 -6.69
C SER A 87 -23.71 -4.26 -5.66
N ASP A 88 -22.48 -4.76 -5.74
CA ASP A 88 -21.96 -5.74 -4.80
C ASP A 88 -21.87 -5.19 -3.37
N THR A 89 -21.88 -6.10 -2.40
CA THR A 89 -22.00 -5.71 -0.99
C THR A 89 -20.63 -5.42 -0.41
N PHE A 90 -20.44 -4.21 0.13
CA PHE A 90 -19.25 -3.87 0.92
C PHE A 90 -19.20 -4.71 2.20
N ILE A 91 -18.06 -5.36 2.46
CA ILE A 91 -17.86 -6.25 3.61
C ILE A 91 -16.88 -5.65 4.62
N ALA A 92 -15.75 -5.12 4.14
CA ALA A 92 -14.67 -4.65 5.00
C ALA A 92 -13.80 -3.60 4.30
N GLY A 93 -13.09 -2.80 5.10
CA GLY A 93 -12.05 -1.90 4.61
C GLY A 93 -10.86 -1.87 5.55
N GLU A 94 -9.67 -1.69 4.98
CA GLU A 94 -8.39 -1.64 5.68
C GLU A 94 -7.49 -0.54 5.10
N GLU A 95 -6.66 0.08 5.94
CA GLU A 95 -5.58 0.96 5.48
C GLU A 95 -4.29 0.15 5.36
N ILE A 96 -3.55 0.36 4.27
CA ILE A 96 -2.21 -0.21 4.07
C ILE A 96 -1.20 0.91 3.81
N ILE A 97 -0.04 0.79 4.44
CA ILE A 97 1.16 1.54 4.05
C ILE A 97 1.98 0.62 3.14
N TRP A 98 2.19 1.04 1.91
CA TRP A 98 2.83 0.25 0.87
C TRP A 98 4.22 0.81 0.54
N SER A 99 5.23 -0.07 0.46
CA SER A 99 6.60 0.33 0.08
C SER A 99 6.86 0.31 -1.42
N GLY A 100 5.90 -0.14 -2.24
CA GLY A 100 6.13 -0.52 -3.64
C GLY A 100 6.36 -2.01 -3.84
N THR A 101 6.80 -2.72 -2.79
CA THR A 101 7.14 -4.16 -2.85
C THR A 101 6.51 -5.00 -1.75
N GLY A 102 6.02 -4.38 -0.67
CA GLY A 102 5.38 -5.05 0.45
C GLY A 102 4.66 -4.09 1.38
N ALA A 103 3.79 -4.65 2.24
CA ALA A 103 3.19 -3.89 3.33
C ALA A 103 4.29 -3.44 4.31
N VAL A 104 4.22 -2.18 4.74
CA VAL A 104 5.07 -1.62 5.79
C VAL A 104 4.38 -1.85 7.13
N THR A 105 5.04 -2.56 8.04
CA THR A 105 4.53 -2.84 9.38
C THR A 105 5.34 -2.09 10.43
N ALA A 106 4.83 -1.98 11.65
CA ALA A 106 5.58 -1.39 12.77
C ALA A 106 6.91 -2.13 13.00
N VAL A 107 6.95 -3.46 12.81
CA VAL A 107 8.18 -4.24 12.92
C VAL A 107 9.19 -3.83 11.85
N LYS A 108 8.76 -3.60 10.61
CA LYS A 108 9.63 -3.09 9.54
C LYS A 108 10.21 -1.73 9.88
N LEU A 109 9.37 -0.82 10.38
CA LEU A 109 9.82 0.52 10.81
C LEU A 109 10.77 0.47 12.02
N LEU A 110 10.54 -0.43 12.98
CA LEU A 110 11.40 -0.62 14.16
C LEU A 110 12.69 -1.37 13.84
N ALA A 111 12.67 -2.22 12.81
CA ALA A 111 13.84 -2.92 12.29
C ALA A 111 14.74 -2.03 11.43
N ASN A 112 14.31 -0.80 11.08
CA ASN A 112 15.13 0.18 10.37
C ASN A 112 16.44 0.42 11.13
N LYS A 113 17.49 -0.31 10.73
CA LYS A 113 18.85 -0.07 11.16
C LYS A 113 19.32 1.18 10.43
N ALA A 114 19.44 2.30 11.13
CA ALA A 114 20.15 3.44 10.57
C ALA A 114 21.64 3.11 10.50
N VAL A 115 22.21 3.03 9.28
CA VAL A 115 23.66 2.93 9.09
C VAL A 115 24.16 4.28 8.62
N GLN A 116 24.99 4.91 9.45
CA GLN A 116 25.70 6.12 9.06
C GLN A 116 27.03 5.77 8.40
N SER A 117 27.21 6.24 7.18
CA SER A 117 28.51 6.22 6.49
C SER A 117 29.36 7.38 6.98
N LYS A 118 30.30 7.10 7.91
CA LYS A 118 31.22 8.12 8.46
C LYS A 118 31.94 8.97 7.41
N PRO A 119 32.40 8.43 6.27
CA PRO A 119 33.09 9.24 5.25
C PRO A 119 32.18 10.21 4.48
N SER A 120 30.87 9.97 4.43
CA SER A 120 29.93 10.74 3.60
C SER A 120 28.84 11.47 4.40
N GLY A 121 28.76 11.25 5.72
CA GLY A 121 27.68 11.76 6.57
C GLY A 121 26.31 11.12 6.29
N GLN A 122 26.19 10.32 5.24
CA GLN A 122 24.92 9.75 4.78
C GLN A 122 24.37 8.74 5.79
N ILE A 123 23.09 8.88 6.11
CA ILE A 123 22.30 7.96 6.91
C ILE A 123 21.36 7.21 5.95
N LYS A 124 21.53 5.89 5.89
CA LYS A 124 20.63 5.00 5.16
C LYS A 124 19.70 4.30 6.13
N TYR A 125 18.41 4.34 5.83
CA TYR A 125 17.37 3.59 6.51
C TYR A 125 17.00 2.39 5.63
N TYR A 126 17.13 1.19 6.18
CA TYR A 126 16.93 -0.07 5.45
C TYR A 126 15.59 -0.69 5.82
N ASP A 127 14.97 -1.44 4.90
CA ASP A 127 13.83 -2.31 5.16
C ASP A 127 14.22 -3.48 6.09
N ASP A 128 13.24 -4.33 6.44
CA ASP A 128 13.43 -5.49 7.32
C ASP A 128 14.40 -6.56 6.77
N ASP A 129 14.69 -6.54 5.47
CA ASP A 129 15.71 -7.37 4.85
C ASP A 129 17.16 -6.91 5.16
N GLY A 130 17.34 -5.72 5.73
CA GLY A 130 18.65 -5.11 6.00
C GLY A 130 19.47 -4.77 4.74
N GLN A 131 18.86 -4.82 3.56
CA GLN A 131 19.50 -4.63 2.24
C GLN A 131 18.83 -3.51 1.43
N THR A 132 17.50 -3.48 1.40
CA THR A 132 16.71 -2.50 0.64
C THR A 132 16.72 -1.16 1.35
N VAL A 133 17.20 -0.10 0.69
CA VAL A 133 17.23 1.25 1.29
C VAL A 133 15.87 1.93 1.06
N LEU A 134 15.17 2.23 2.15
CA LEU A 134 13.89 2.94 2.16
C LEU A 134 14.07 4.46 2.05
N LEU A 135 15.07 5.01 2.74
CA LEU A 135 15.36 6.44 2.75
C LEU A 135 16.85 6.68 2.88
N THR A 136 17.34 7.68 2.14
CA THR A 136 18.70 8.19 2.27
C THR A 136 18.65 9.65 2.68
N HIS A 137 19.25 9.98 3.81
CA HIS A 137 19.37 11.34 4.32
C HIS A 137 20.85 11.73 4.43
N THR A 138 21.21 12.92 3.96
CA THR A 138 22.56 13.47 4.09
C THR A 138 22.45 14.79 4.85
N PRO A 139 22.55 14.76 6.20
CA PRO A 139 22.62 15.98 6.98
C PRO A 139 23.81 16.81 6.50
N THR A 140 23.60 18.11 6.31
CA THR A 140 24.69 19.05 6.04
C THR A 140 24.90 19.88 7.29
N ASP A 141 26.06 19.75 7.92
CA ASP A 141 26.51 20.66 8.99
C ASP A 141 27.01 21.98 8.38
N ALA A 142 26.14 22.68 7.65
CA ALA A 142 26.43 24.07 7.32
C ALA A 142 26.34 24.88 8.64
N ALA A 143 27.44 25.54 9.00
CA ALA A 143 27.45 26.42 10.17
C ALA A 143 26.42 27.54 9.98
N GLU A 144 25.31 27.51 10.73
CA GLU A 144 24.40 28.65 10.78
C GLU A 144 25.03 29.76 11.63
N ALA A 145 25.25 30.93 11.03
CA ALA A 145 25.72 32.11 11.74
C ALA A 145 24.59 32.66 12.61
N ILE A 146 24.63 32.41 13.92
CA ILE A 146 23.72 33.04 14.88
C ILE A 146 24.20 34.47 15.15
N THR A 147 23.58 35.46 14.49
CA THR A 147 23.76 36.87 14.84
C THR A 147 22.84 37.25 15.99
N ARG A 148 23.38 37.50 17.19
CA ARG A 148 22.65 38.13 18.28
C ARG A 148 22.84 39.64 18.17
N THR A 149 21.75 40.40 17.98
CA THR A 149 21.77 41.87 18.08
C THR A 149 21.78 42.25 19.56
N PRO A 150 22.84 42.89 20.09
CA PRO A 150 22.81 43.44 21.44
C PRO A 150 21.81 44.61 21.45
N GLY A 151 20.87 44.58 22.40
CA GLY A 151 20.00 45.71 22.75
C GLY A 151 20.59 46.54 23.89
#